data_AF-A0A382CW77-F1
#
_entry.id   AF-A0A382CW77-F1
#
_cell.length_a   1.000
_cell.length_b   1.000
_cell.length_c   1.000
_cell.angle_alpha   90.00
_cell.angle_beta   90.00
_cell.angle_gamma   90.00
#
_symmetry.space_group_name_H-M   'P 1'
#
loop_
_entity.id
_entity.type
_entity.pdbx_description
1 polymer ?
#
loop_
_entity_poly.entity_id
_entity_poly.type
_entity_poly.pdbx_seq_one_letter_code
_entity_poly.pdbx_strand_id
1 'polypeptide(L)'
;MPSITNHLKRIRREALQNDLITLAWAAYTFILLILFIAIGVEAVFYLSSAIRLITLKIIVGLIVAGIVSLFIVNALIEQNKIKRYSWSKLARSAGKLAFPKSDVVINAYQLEQSENTYTSNSLSKSYIQRISNKLKRINLKKLFPTNRAENWKVFSLSILVLGNLMVIIFWDSSSNALTRWGHPNHEFEVPKPFSITGITRNIHLLGGDSTSLSFEISGLLPDSIFLELIPGTKDTVLLLTMKPNSNGIYTHLMEEVYQDYRYKAFSPANHFWQAWKKVVSPDYYISVTDRPIMEEFSITVIPPDYSGLPANIQKGNQADVKGLKGSTVRIDLKSNRPLNKGFLKLDNEEIPLTIRGKRAAGGFIFNRDALLKIQLEDNRGITNQNPIPFHLQILPDLNPDMRVIQPAPIVELGTDQLIPIHLK
;
A
#
# COMPACT_ATOMS: atom_id res chain seq x y z
N MET A 1 -50.40 -58.02 -24.02
CA MET A 1 -50.27 -58.36 -22.58
C MET A 1 -49.11 -57.56 -22.02
N PRO A 2 -49.15 -57.04 -20.78
CA PRO A 2 -48.01 -56.33 -20.23
C PRO A 2 -46.86 -57.31 -19.99
N SER A 3 -45.77 -57.11 -20.73
CA SER A 3 -44.51 -57.84 -20.61
C SER A 3 -43.84 -57.57 -19.26
N ILE A 4 -43.03 -58.52 -18.79
CA ILE A 4 -42.24 -58.35 -17.55
C ILE A 4 -41.23 -57.21 -17.73
N THR A 5 -40.69 -57.06 -18.94
CA THR A 5 -39.89 -55.90 -19.38
C THR A 5 -40.58 -54.56 -19.13
N ASN A 6 -41.89 -54.42 -19.39
CA ASN A 6 -42.63 -53.19 -19.14
C ASN A 6 -42.82 -52.91 -17.63
N HIS A 7 -43.02 -53.96 -16.83
CA HIS A 7 -43.07 -53.82 -15.38
C HIS A 7 -41.71 -53.42 -14.79
N LEU A 8 -40.61 -53.99 -15.29
CA LEU A 8 -39.26 -53.62 -14.88
C LEU A 8 -38.89 -52.19 -15.33
N LYS A 9 -39.30 -51.75 -16.53
CA LYS A 9 -39.17 -50.35 -16.97
C LYS A 9 -39.88 -49.40 -16.02
N ARG A 10 -41.09 -49.74 -15.58
CA ARG A 10 -41.84 -48.97 -14.56
C ARG A 10 -41.10 -48.91 -13.23
N ILE A 11 -40.60 -50.03 -12.74
CA ILE A 11 -39.83 -50.11 -11.48
C ILE A 11 -38.54 -49.29 -11.58
N ARG A 12 -37.85 -49.34 -12.72
CA ARG A 12 -36.63 -48.57 -12.99
C ARG A 12 -36.91 -47.06 -12.99
N ARG A 13 -38.00 -46.62 -13.61
CA ARG A 13 -38.41 -45.21 -13.64
C ARG A 13 -38.68 -44.68 -12.23
N GLU A 14 -39.37 -45.45 -11.40
CA GLU A 14 -39.64 -45.08 -9.99
C GLU A 14 -38.36 -45.04 -9.14
N ALA A 15 -37.44 -45.98 -9.33
CA ALA A 15 -36.11 -45.95 -8.71
C ALA A 15 -35.36 -44.66 -9.07
N LEU A 16 -35.32 -44.34 -10.37
CA LEU A 16 -34.65 -43.14 -10.87
C LEU A 16 -35.30 -41.87 -10.36
N GLN A 17 -36.63 -41.80 -10.35
CA GLN A 17 -37.36 -40.64 -9.82
C GLN A 17 -37.06 -40.43 -8.33
N ASN A 18 -37.09 -41.49 -7.51
CA ASN A 18 -36.77 -41.36 -6.09
C ASN A 18 -35.33 -40.92 -5.86
N ASP A 19 -34.35 -41.53 -6.55
CA ASP A 19 -32.94 -41.16 -6.42
C ASP A 19 -32.69 -39.73 -6.94
N LEU A 20 -33.31 -39.31 -8.05
CA LEU A 20 -33.24 -37.94 -8.56
C LEU A 20 -33.83 -36.93 -7.58
N ILE A 21 -34.97 -37.24 -6.96
CA ILE A 21 -35.57 -36.38 -5.92
C ILE A 21 -34.63 -36.26 -4.73
N THR A 22 -34.01 -37.35 -4.27
CA THR A 22 -33.03 -37.29 -3.17
C THR A 22 -31.82 -36.44 -3.53
N LEU A 23 -31.30 -36.57 -4.77
CA LEU A 23 -30.15 -35.83 -5.26
C LEU A 23 -30.49 -34.35 -5.44
N ALA A 24 -31.70 -34.02 -5.92
CA ALA A 24 -32.17 -32.65 -6.04
C ALA A 24 -32.26 -31.96 -4.68
N TRP A 25 -32.82 -32.64 -3.66
CA TRP A 25 -32.83 -32.09 -2.29
C TRP A 25 -31.42 -31.91 -1.73
N ALA A 26 -30.54 -32.90 -1.89
CA ALA A 26 -29.15 -32.78 -1.45
C ALA A 26 -28.40 -31.64 -2.17
N ALA A 27 -28.54 -31.51 -3.49
CA ALA A 27 -27.96 -30.42 -4.26
C ALA A 27 -28.51 -29.05 -3.81
N TYR A 28 -29.82 -28.95 -3.60
CA TYR A 28 -30.46 -27.74 -3.08
C TYR A 28 -29.90 -27.34 -1.70
N THR A 29 -29.70 -28.29 -0.79
CA THR A 29 -29.08 -27.98 0.51
C THR A 29 -27.66 -27.46 0.40
N PHE A 30 -26.87 -28.03 -0.51
CA PHE A 30 -25.49 -27.62 -0.72
C PHE A 30 -25.41 -26.22 -1.36
N ILE A 31 -26.30 -25.94 -2.32
CA ILE A 31 -26.43 -24.61 -2.92
C ILE A 31 -26.83 -23.57 -1.89
N LEU A 32 -27.83 -23.87 -1.04
CA LEU A 32 -28.23 -22.97 0.05
C LEU A 32 -27.07 -22.69 1.01
N LEU A 33 -26.33 -23.73 1.40
CA LEU A 33 -25.18 -23.58 2.30
C LEU A 33 -24.11 -22.67 1.68
N ILE A 34 -23.75 -22.91 0.41
CA ILE A 34 -22.80 -22.06 -0.32
C ILE A 34 -23.30 -20.62 -0.40
N LEU A 35 -24.58 -20.41 -0.69
CA LEU A 35 -25.18 -19.08 -0.80
C LEU A 35 -25.03 -18.30 0.52
N PHE A 36 -25.41 -18.90 1.66
CA PHE A 36 -25.28 -18.24 2.95
C PHE A 36 -23.82 -17.98 3.35
N ILE A 37 -22.92 -18.92 3.04
CA ILE A 37 -21.48 -18.71 3.25
C ILE A 37 -20.96 -17.55 2.39
N ALA A 38 -21.36 -17.48 1.11
CA ALA A 38 -20.93 -16.43 0.20
C ALA A 38 -21.42 -15.04 0.64
N ILE A 39 -22.66 -14.95 1.15
CA ILE A 39 -23.20 -13.72 1.74
C ILE A 39 -22.39 -13.35 3.00
N GLY A 40 -22.14 -14.31 3.90
CA GLY A 40 -21.39 -14.06 5.13
C GLY A 40 -19.94 -13.62 4.89
N VAL A 41 -19.25 -14.23 3.92
CA VAL A 41 -17.88 -13.84 3.54
C VAL A 41 -17.88 -12.44 2.94
N GLU A 42 -18.80 -12.13 2.03
CA GLU A 42 -18.89 -10.80 1.41
C GLU A 42 -19.27 -9.71 2.42
N ALA A 43 -20.12 -10.04 3.41
CA ALA A 43 -20.52 -9.16 4.49
C ALA A 43 -19.33 -8.72 5.36
N VAL A 44 -18.40 -9.64 5.64
CA VAL A 44 -17.23 -9.37 6.49
C VAL A 44 -16.05 -8.80 5.69
N PHE A 45 -15.73 -9.37 4.53
CA PHE A 45 -14.45 -9.13 3.86
C PHE A 45 -14.49 -8.12 2.71
N TYR A 46 -15.67 -7.73 2.21
CA TYR A 46 -15.80 -6.82 1.05
C TYR A 46 -14.95 -7.29 -0.14
N LEU A 47 -15.34 -8.38 -0.80
CA LEU A 47 -14.49 -9.00 -1.81
C LEU A 47 -14.28 -8.07 -3.00
N SER A 48 -13.06 -8.10 -3.53
CA SER A 48 -12.73 -7.36 -4.75
C SER A 48 -13.58 -7.83 -5.93
N SER A 49 -13.76 -6.96 -6.93
CA SER A 49 -14.52 -7.28 -8.14
C SER A 49 -14.00 -8.55 -8.83
N ALA A 50 -12.68 -8.73 -8.88
CA ALA A 50 -12.04 -9.92 -9.46
C ALA A 50 -12.45 -11.21 -8.74
N ILE A 51 -12.46 -11.21 -7.40
CA ILE A 51 -12.81 -12.40 -6.62
C ILE A 51 -14.28 -12.76 -6.85
N ARG A 52 -15.19 -11.77 -6.80
CA ARG A 52 -16.63 -11.97 -7.06
C ARG A 52 -16.88 -12.58 -8.44
N LEU A 53 -16.19 -12.09 -9.47
CA LEU A 53 -16.30 -12.63 -10.83
C LEU A 53 -15.77 -14.06 -10.96
N ILE A 54 -14.62 -14.35 -10.35
CA ILE A 54 -14.04 -15.70 -10.36
C ILE A 54 -14.99 -16.68 -9.66
N THR A 55 -15.50 -16.32 -8.49
CA THR A 55 -16.44 -17.17 -7.74
C THR A 55 -17.71 -17.43 -8.53
N LEU A 56 -18.26 -16.43 -9.22
CA LEU A 56 -19.47 -16.59 -10.04
C LEU A 56 -19.21 -17.50 -11.25
N LYS A 57 -18.05 -17.36 -11.91
CA LYS A 57 -17.63 -18.26 -13.00
C LYS A 57 -17.46 -19.71 -12.52
N ILE A 58 -16.88 -19.92 -11.34
CA ILE A 58 -16.75 -21.26 -10.73
C ILE A 58 -18.12 -21.86 -10.46
N ILE A 59 -19.05 -21.08 -9.88
CA ILE A 59 -20.42 -21.53 -9.61
C ILE A 59 -21.13 -21.93 -10.92
N VAL A 60 -21.07 -21.09 -11.96
CA VAL A 60 -21.64 -21.41 -13.28
C VAL A 60 -21.00 -22.66 -13.88
N GLY A 61 -19.67 -22.78 -13.80
CA GLY A 61 -18.94 -23.96 -14.27
C GLY A 61 -19.38 -25.25 -13.56
N LEU A 62 -19.58 -25.20 -12.24
CA LEU A 62 -20.07 -26.33 -11.45
C LEU A 62 -21.51 -26.72 -11.83
N ILE A 63 -22.38 -25.74 -12.10
CA ILE A 63 -23.75 -25.99 -12.56
C ILE A 63 -23.74 -26.72 -13.92
N VAL A 64 -22.94 -26.22 -14.87
CA VAL A 64 -22.79 -26.84 -16.20
C VAL A 64 -22.22 -28.26 -16.08
N ALA A 65 -21.15 -28.44 -15.30
CA ALA A 65 -20.56 -29.76 -15.05
C ALA A 65 -21.58 -30.73 -14.40
N GLY A 66 -22.39 -30.23 -13.46
CA GLY A 66 -23.49 -30.98 -12.85
C GLY A 66 -24.51 -31.47 -13.88
N ILE A 67 -24.97 -30.59 -14.77
CA ILE A 67 -25.91 -30.94 -15.85
C ILE A 67 -25.31 -31.98 -16.79
N VAL A 68 -24.06 -31.77 -17.25
CA VAL A 68 -23.35 -32.73 -18.12
C VAL A 68 -23.20 -34.09 -17.43
N SER A 69 -22.89 -34.11 -16.13
CA SER A 69 -22.78 -35.36 -15.36
C SER A 69 -24.10 -36.13 -15.31
N LEU A 70 -25.24 -35.44 -15.20
CA LEU A 70 -26.57 -36.06 -15.23
C LEU A 70 -26.85 -36.71 -16.60
N PHE A 71 -26.47 -36.07 -17.71
CA PHE A 71 -26.58 -36.65 -19.05
C PHE A 71 -25.71 -37.91 -19.20
N ILE A 72 -24.45 -37.87 -18.75
CA ILE A 72 -23.53 -39.02 -18.79
C ILE A 72 -24.09 -40.18 -17.95
N VAL A 73 -24.56 -39.89 -16.73
CA VAL A 73 -25.16 -40.89 -15.85
C VAL A 73 -26.41 -41.50 -16.48
N ASN A 74 -27.29 -40.69 -17.10
CA ASN A 74 -28.46 -41.22 -17.80
C ASN A 74 -28.07 -42.14 -18.98
N ALA A 75 -27.08 -41.77 -19.78
CA ALA A 75 -26.56 -42.61 -20.87
C ALA A 75 -25.97 -43.94 -20.35
N LEU A 76 -25.21 -43.91 -19.25
CA LEU A 76 -24.67 -45.11 -18.60
C LEU A 76 -25.77 -46.02 -18.01
N ILE A 77 -26.85 -45.41 -17.52
CA ILE A 77 -28.03 -46.13 -17.04
C ILE A 77 -28.70 -46.84 -18.21
N GLU A 78 -28.96 -46.17 -19.33
CA GLU A 78 -29.51 -46.77 -20.56
C GLU A 78 -28.68 -47.96 -21.05
N GLN A 79 -27.34 -47.84 -21.04
CA GLN A 79 -26.41 -48.92 -21.36
C GLN A 79 -26.32 -50.03 -20.29
N ASN A 80 -27.10 -49.95 -19.21
CA ASN A 80 -27.18 -50.95 -18.14
C ASN A 80 -25.87 -51.18 -17.37
N LYS A 81 -24.90 -50.25 -17.47
CA LYS A 81 -23.57 -50.33 -16.84
C LYS A 81 -23.60 -50.07 -15.33
N ILE A 82 -24.65 -49.38 -14.84
CA ILE A 82 -24.82 -49.08 -13.42
C ILE A 82 -25.53 -50.24 -12.72
N LYS A 83 -24.79 -51.00 -11.89
CA LYS A 83 -25.29 -52.18 -11.16
C LYS A 83 -26.57 -51.93 -10.33
N ARG A 84 -26.80 -50.70 -9.86
CA ARG A 84 -28.00 -50.34 -9.07
C ARG A 84 -29.29 -50.35 -9.90
N TYR A 85 -29.21 -49.98 -11.18
CA TYR A 85 -30.35 -49.86 -12.10
C TYR A 85 -30.40 -50.99 -13.14
N SER A 86 -29.53 -52.00 -13.00
CA SER A 86 -29.49 -53.12 -13.93
C SER A 86 -30.78 -53.94 -13.83
N TRP A 87 -31.25 -54.46 -14.98
CA TRP A 87 -32.43 -55.32 -15.06
C TRP A 87 -32.39 -56.49 -14.06
N SER A 88 -31.21 -57.10 -13.91
CA SER A 88 -30.97 -58.20 -12.97
C SER A 88 -31.21 -57.82 -11.51
N LYS A 89 -30.72 -56.66 -11.07
CA LYS A 89 -30.84 -56.22 -9.67
C LYS A 89 -32.24 -55.72 -9.36
N LEU A 90 -32.87 -54.99 -10.29
CA LEU A 90 -34.27 -54.55 -10.16
C LEU A 90 -35.24 -55.74 -10.11
N ALA A 91 -35.02 -56.75 -10.96
CA ALA A 91 -35.80 -57.98 -10.93
C ALA A 91 -35.65 -58.73 -9.60
N ARG A 92 -34.42 -58.88 -9.09
CA ARG A 92 -34.16 -59.55 -7.81
C ARG A 92 -34.75 -58.78 -6.62
N SER A 93 -34.67 -57.45 -6.62
CA SER A 93 -35.31 -56.60 -5.59
C SER A 93 -36.83 -56.71 -5.62
N ALA A 94 -37.45 -56.69 -6.80
CA ALA A 94 -38.88 -56.90 -6.95
C ALA A 94 -39.32 -58.32 -6.52
N GLY A 95 -38.49 -59.32 -6.82
CA GLY A 95 -38.69 -60.71 -6.39
C GLY A 95 -38.67 -60.87 -4.87
N LYS A 96 -37.69 -60.28 -4.18
CA LYS A 96 -37.57 -60.32 -2.71
C LYS A 96 -38.80 -59.71 -2.00
N LEU A 97 -39.44 -58.71 -2.59
CA LEU A 97 -40.58 -58.03 -1.99
C LEU A 97 -41.92 -58.73 -2.26
N ALA A 98 -42.08 -59.37 -3.42
CA ALA A 98 -43.37 -59.92 -3.86
C ALA A 98 -43.48 -61.45 -3.79
N PHE A 99 -42.36 -62.15 -3.65
CA PHE A 99 -42.30 -63.61 -3.66
C PHE A 99 -41.38 -64.13 -2.55
N PRO A 100 -41.63 -65.35 -2.03
CA PRO A 100 -40.75 -66.00 -1.05
C PRO A 100 -39.32 -66.23 -1.58
N LYS A 101 -39.16 -66.33 -2.91
CA LYS A 101 -37.88 -66.52 -3.59
C LYS A 101 -37.54 -65.29 -4.43
N SER A 102 -36.32 -64.78 -4.29
CA SER A 102 -35.85 -63.57 -4.96
C SER A 102 -35.70 -63.72 -6.48
N ASP A 103 -35.43 -64.93 -6.96
CA ASP A 103 -35.11 -65.16 -8.37
C ASP A 103 -36.33 -65.41 -9.27
N VAL A 104 -37.54 -65.37 -8.72
CA VAL A 104 -38.79 -65.62 -9.48
C VAL A 104 -38.98 -64.60 -10.61
N VAL A 105 -38.67 -63.34 -10.37
CA VAL A 105 -38.86 -62.26 -11.35
C VAL A 105 -37.74 -62.21 -12.38
N ILE A 106 -36.50 -62.58 -12.02
CA ILE A 106 -35.38 -62.63 -12.97
C ILE A 106 -35.52 -63.84 -13.91
N ASN A 107 -35.95 -64.99 -13.40
CA ASN A 107 -36.20 -66.17 -14.23
C ASN A 107 -37.32 -65.90 -15.23
N ALA A 108 -38.39 -65.24 -14.78
CA ALA A 108 -39.50 -64.87 -15.65
C ALA A 108 -39.11 -63.82 -16.71
N TYR A 109 -38.19 -62.91 -16.38
CA TYR A 109 -37.58 -61.98 -17.34
C TYR A 109 -36.68 -62.71 -18.37
N GLN A 110 -35.84 -63.66 -17.92
CA GLN A 110 -35.00 -64.47 -18.82
C GLN A 110 -35.84 -65.36 -19.75
N LEU A 111 -36.94 -65.94 -19.24
CA LEU A 111 -37.91 -66.72 -20.00
C LEU A 111 -38.66 -65.89 -21.06
N GLU A 112 -38.89 -64.59 -20.80
CA GLU A 112 -39.48 -63.66 -21.77
C GLU A 112 -38.46 -63.25 -22.85
N GLN A 113 -37.17 -63.19 -22.50
CA GLN A 113 -36.11 -62.77 -23.41
C GLN A 113 -35.49 -63.92 -24.22
N SER A 114 -35.62 -65.17 -23.76
CA SER A 114 -35.19 -66.36 -24.51
C SER A 114 -36.26 -66.74 -25.55
N GLU A 115 -35.96 -66.55 -26.82
CA GLU A 115 -36.72 -67.15 -27.93
C GLU A 115 -36.52 -68.67 -27.92
N ASN A 116 -37.25 -69.39 -27.07
CA ASN A 116 -37.10 -70.84 -26.96
C ASN A 116 -38.10 -71.57 -27.88
N THR A 117 -37.53 -72.18 -28.91
CA THR A 117 -38.14 -73.11 -29.87
C THR A 117 -38.58 -74.45 -29.24
N TYR A 118 -38.19 -74.73 -27.99
CA TYR A 118 -38.29 -76.05 -27.34
C TYR A 118 -39.13 -76.11 -26.04
N THR A 119 -39.87 -75.05 -25.69
CA THR A 119 -40.75 -75.03 -24.51
C THR A 119 -42.21 -74.92 -24.90
N SER A 120 -43.10 -75.57 -24.12
CA SER A 120 -44.54 -75.43 -24.33
C SER A 120 -44.98 -73.99 -24.08
N ASN A 121 -45.35 -73.33 -25.17
CA ASN A 121 -45.65 -71.90 -25.23
C ASN A 121 -46.81 -71.49 -24.27
N SER A 122 -47.64 -72.45 -23.83
CA SER A 122 -48.74 -72.23 -22.89
C SER A 122 -48.27 -72.14 -21.42
N LEU A 123 -47.34 -72.99 -20.98
CA LEU A 123 -46.82 -72.99 -19.60
C LEU A 123 -45.96 -71.76 -19.33
N SER A 124 -45.10 -71.37 -20.28
CA SER A 124 -44.28 -70.17 -20.17
C SER A 124 -45.15 -68.91 -20.08
N LYS A 125 -46.16 -68.78 -20.95
CA LYS A 125 -47.12 -67.66 -20.94
C LYS A 125 -47.92 -67.60 -19.64
N SER A 126 -48.40 -68.74 -19.13
CA SER A 126 -49.11 -68.83 -17.85
C SER A 126 -48.24 -68.39 -16.66
N TYR A 127 -46.97 -68.84 -16.62
CA TYR A 127 -46.01 -68.46 -15.59
C TYR A 127 -45.70 -66.94 -15.62
N ILE A 128 -45.44 -66.40 -16.81
CA ILE A 128 -45.21 -64.97 -17.03
C ILE A 128 -46.45 -64.15 -16.61
N GLN A 129 -47.65 -64.60 -16.96
CA GLN A 129 -48.89 -63.90 -16.64
C GLN A 129 -49.21 -63.91 -15.15
N ARG A 130 -48.96 -65.01 -14.44
CA ARG A 130 -49.08 -65.09 -12.97
C ARG A 130 -48.16 -64.08 -12.28
N ILE A 131 -46.92 -63.97 -12.76
CA ILE A 131 -45.92 -63.06 -12.20
C ILE A 131 -46.25 -61.61 -12.53
N SER A 132 -46.64 -61.33 -13.77
CA SER A 132 -47.08 -60.01 -14.25
C SER A 132 -48.27 -59.47 -13.43
N ASN A 133 -49.29 -60.31 -13.19
CA ASN A 133 -50.45 -59.94 -12.37
C ASN A 133 -50.08 -59.62 -10.92
N LYS A 134 -49.11 -60.34 -10.34
CA LYS A 134 -48.63 -60.06 -8.98
C LYS A 134 -47.75 -58.81 -8.93
N LEU A 135 -46.86 -58.61 -9.91
CA LEU A 135 -46.03 -57.41 -10.07
C LEU A 135 -46.88 -56.14 -10.26
N LYS A 136 -48.03 -56.23 -10.92
CA LYS A 136 -48.96 -55.10 -11.10
C LYS A 136 -49.46 -54.53 -9.77
N ARG A 137 -49.63 -55.39 -8.75
CA ARG A 137 -50.17 -55.06 -7.42
C ARG A 137 -49.09 -54.69 -6.38
N ILE A 138 -47.81 -54.68 -6.76
CA ILE A 138 -46.73 -54.32 -5.83
C ILE A 138 -46.78 -52.83 -5.50
N ASN A 139 -46.66 -52.52 -4.21
CA ASN A 139 -46.48 -51.16 -3.75
C ASN A 139 -45.00 -50.72 -3.92
N LEU A 140 -44.75 -49.89 -4.93
CA LEU A 140 -43.41 -49.42 -5.31
C LEU A 140 -42.79 -48.51 -4.23
N LYS A 141 -43.60 -47.81 -3.42
CA LYS A 141 -43.12 -46.98 -2.30
C LYS A 141 -42.39 -47.77 -1.20
N LYS A 142 -42.73 -49.06 -1.03
CA LYS A 142 -42.02 -49.95 -0.10
C LYS A 142 -40.69 -50.45 -0.66
N LEU A 143 -40.54 -50.48 -1.99
CA LEU A 143 -39.32 -50.93 -2.66
C LEU A 143 -38.24 -49.82 -2.63
N PHE A 144 -38.66 -48.56 -2.73
CA PHE A 144 -37.80 -47.39 -2.68
C PHE A 144 -38.31 -46.40 -1.61
N PRO A 145 -37.89 -46.53 -0.34
CA PRO A 145 -38.37 -45.65 0.72
C PRO A 145 -37.93 -44.20 0.45
N THR A 146 -38.86 -43.25 0.68
CA THR A 146 -38.64 -41.80 0.51
C THR A 146 -37.96 -41.14 1.69
N ASN A 147 -37.72 -41.88 2.80
CA ASN A 147 -37.16 -41.35 4.05
C ASN A 147 -35.85 -40.55 3.84
N ARG A 148 -35.00 -40.95 2.89
CA ARG A 148 -33.78 -40.21 2.58
C ARG A 148 -34.07 -38.82 2.01
N ALA A 149 -35.04 -38.72 1.10
CA ALA A 149 -35.44 -37.44 0.52
C ALA A 149 -36.09 -36.56 1.59
N GLU A 150 -36.91 -37.15 2.46
CA GLU A 150 -37.55 -36.46 3.58
C GLU A 150 -36.52 -35.91 4.57
N ASN A 151 -35.48 -36.68 4.92
CA ASN A 151 -34.40 -36.21 5.78
C ASN A 151 -33.65 -35.01 5.16
N TRP A 152 -33.30 -35.08 3.87
CA TRP A 152 -32.67 -33.96 3.17
C TRP A 152 -33.59 -32.75 3.07
N LYS A 153 -34.91 -32.97 2.91
CA LYS A 153 -35.91 -31.89 2.94
C LYS A 153 -35.95 -31.21 4.30
N VAL A 154 -35.98 -31.97 5.41
CA VAL A 154 -35.94 -31.41 6.77
C VAL A 154 -34.64 -30.63 6.98
N PHE A 155 -33.49 -31.19 6.59
CA PHE A 155 -32.20 -30.51 6.68
C PHE A 155 -32.17 -29.20 5.86
N SER A 156 -32.75 -29.22 4.65
CA SER A 156 -32.87 -28.01 3.81
C SER A 156 -33.70 -26.92 4.47
N LEU A 157 -34.78 -27.31 5.14
CA LEU A 157 -35.64 -26.39 5.87
C LEU A 157 -34.89 -25.80 7.07
N SER A 158 -34.15 -26.62 7.81
CA SER A 158 -33.33 -26.15 8.93
C SER A 158 -32.28 -25.12 8.50
N ILE A 159 -31.54 -25.39 7.41
CA ILE A 159 -30.55 -24.44 6.86
C ILE A 159 -31.25 -23.16 6.40
N LEU A 160 -32.37 -23.28 5.69
CA LEU A 160 -33.12 -22.13 5.20
C LEU A 160 -33.58 -21.24 6.36
N VAL A 161 -34.19 -21.82 7.40
CA VAL A 161 -34.68 -21.08 8.57
C VAL A 161 -33.52 -20.42 9.30
N LEU A 162 -32.43 -21.15 9.58
CA LEU A 162 -31.27 -20.62 10.28
C LEU A 162 -30.56 -19.52 9.48
N GLY A 163 -30.40 -19.70 8.17
CA GLY A 163 -29.77 -18.72 7.30
C GLY A 163 -30.59 -17.44 7.18
N ASN A 164 -31.92 -17.54 7.04
CA ASN A 164 -32.79 -16.36 7.04
C ASN A 164 -32.77 -15.64 8.38
N LEU A 165 -32.74 -16.36 9.51
CA LEU A 165 -32.60 -15.75 10.82
C LEU A 165 -31.30 -14.94 10.93
N MET A 166 -30.17 -15.47 10.42
CA MET A 166 -28.90 -14.74 10.40
C MET A 166 -28.94 -13.50 9.51
N VAL A 167 -29.58 -13.58 8.34
CA VAL A 167 -29.76 -12.42 7.44
C VAL A 167 -30.61 -11.33 8.12
N ILE A 168 -31.62 -11.70 8.90
CA ILE A 168 -32.46 -10.74 9.63
C ILE A 168 -31.67 -10.07 10.77
N ILE A 169 -30.90 -10.82 11.55
CA ILE A 169 -30.09 -10.27 12.65
C ILE A 169 -29.03 -9.29 12.11
N PHE A 170 -28.43 -9.59 10.97
CA PHE A 170 -27.38 -8.77 10.33
C PHE A 170 -27.89 -8.11 9.05
N TRP A 171 -29.08 -7.51 9.08
CA TRP A 171 -29.75 -6.96 7.89
C TRP A 171 -28.88 -5.99 7.10
N ASP A 172 -28.29 -4.99 7.76
CA ASP A 172 -27.49 -3.96 7.08
C ASP A 172 -26.27 -4.56 6.37
N SER A 173 -25.57 -5.49 7.02
CA SER A 173 -24.39 -6.13 6.45
C SER A 173 -24.77 -7.10 5.32
N SER A 174 -25.83 -7.88 5.50
CA SER A 174 -26.29 -8.89 4.54
C SER A 174 -26.92 -8.28 3.30
N SER A 175 -27.72 -7.21 3.47
CA SER A 175 -28.31 -6.47 2.36
C SER A 175 -27.22 -5.83 1.50
N ASN A 176 -26.25 -5.18 2.13
CA ASN A 176 -25.09 -4.62 1.42
C ASN A 176 -24.24 -5.70 0.74
N ALA A 177 -24.07 -6.89 1.35
CA ALA A 177 -23.39 -8.00 0.68
C ALA A 177 -24.15 -8.46 -0.58
N LEU A 178 -25.48 -8.54 -0.52
CA LEU A 178 -26.31 -8.95 -1.64
C LEU A 178 -26.26 -7.94 -2.80
N THR A 179 -26.29 -6.64 -2.51
CA THR A 179 -26.16 -5.60 -3.54
C THR A 179 -24.78 -5.65 -4.22
N ARG A 180 -23.72 -5.95 -3.48
CA ARG A 180 -22.37 -6.16 -4.01
C ARG A 180 -22.28 -7.40 -4.89
N TRP A 181 -22.92 -8.51 -4.51
CA TRP A 181 -23.02 -9.69 -5.37
C TRP A 181 -23.81 -9.43 -6.66
N GLY A 182 -24.83 -8.58 -6.61
CA GLY A 182 -25.60 -8.15 -7.78
C GLY A 182 -24.81 -7.28 -8.76
N HIS A 183 -23.76 -6.59 -8.29
CA HIS A 183 -22.90 -5.72 -9.10
C HIS A 183 -21.43 -6.16 -9.05
N PRO A 184 -21.09 -7.35 -9.58
CA PRO A 184 -19.75 -7.93 -9.45
C PRO A 184 -18.66 -7.10 -10.14
N ASN A 185 -19.00 -6.31 -11.16
CA ASN A 185 -18.06 -5.45 -11.88
C ASN A 185 -17.77 -4.12 -11.17
N HIS A 186 -18.57 -3.73 -10.19
CA HIS A 186 -18.41 -2.46 -9.49
C HIS A 186 -17.53 -2.64 -8.25
N GLU A 187 -16.50 -1.80 -8.07
CA GLU A 187 -15.70 -1.79 -6.84
C GLU A 187 -16.39 -0.96 -5.77
N PHE A 188 -16.55 -1.54 -4.58
CA PHE A 188 -17.19 -0.89 -3.45
C PHE A 188 -16.13 -0.40 -2.48
N GLU A 189 -16.25 0.86 -2.07
CA GLU A 189 -15.38 1.41 -1.04
C GLU A 189 -15.67 0.74 0.30
N VAL A 190 -14.60 0.32 0.97
CA VAL A 190 -14.69 -0.29 2.28
C VAL A 190 -14.89 0.80 3.34
N PRO A 191 -15.87 0.67 4.26
CA PRO A 191 -16.03 1.61 5.35
C PRO A 191 -14.78 1.62 6.23
N LYS A 192 -14.18 2.80 6.41
CA LYS A 192 -13.00 3.00 7.24
C LYS A 192 -13.42 3.42 8.65
N PRO A 193 -12.83 2.87 9.72
CA PRO A 193 -13.20 3.19 11.10
C PRO A 193 -12.75 4.59 11.56
N PHE A 194 -11.80 5.19 10.85
CA PHE A 194 -11.30 6.54 11.09
C PHE A 194 -10.73 7.15 9.81
N SER A 195 -10.50 8.46 9.85
CA SER A 195 -9.83 9.23 8.80
C SER A 195 -8.65 10.00 9.39
N ILE A 196 -7.56 10.10 8.62
CA ILE A 196 -6.35 10.81 9.02
C ILE A 196 -6.25 12.09 8.20
N THR A 197 -6.11 13.23 8.86
CA THR A 197 -5.94 14.53 8.21
C THR A 197 -4.70 15.23 8.75
N GLY A 198 -3.94 15.91 7.88
CA GLY A 198 -2.79 16.70 8.28
C GLY A 198 -3.19 18.08 8.77
N ILE A 199 -2.75 18.46 9.97
CA ILE A 199 -2.88 19.82 10.50
C ILE A 199 -1.90 20.75 9.79
N THR A 200 -0.67 20.29 9.60
CA THR A 200 0.42 21.04 8.93
C THR A 200 0.18 21.29 7.45
N ARG A 201 -0.45 20.33 6.76
CA ARG A 201 -0.71 20.38 5.31
C ARG A 201 0.55 20.70 4.49
N ASN A 202 0.48 21.60 3.52
CA ASN A 202 1.66 21.94 2.72
C ASN A 202 2.43 23.07 3.41
N ILE A 203 3.74 22.89 3.54
CA ILE A 203 4.62 23.85 4.22
C ILE A 203 5.79 24.24 3.32
N HIS A 204 6.13 25.52 3.37
CA HIS A 204 7.31 26.08 2.72
C HIS A 204 8.33 26.43 3.80
N LEU A 205 9.54 25.86 3.70
CA LEU A 205 10.61 26.03 4.67
C LEU A 205 11.86 26.60 3.99
N LEU A 206 12.71 27.25 4.77
CA LEU A 206 14.06 27.56 4.34
C LEU A 206 14.97 26.39 4.69
N GLY A 207 15.98 26.14 3.85
CA GLY A 207 16.93 25.05 4.08
C GLY A 207 17.58 25.16 5.45
N GLY A 208 17.54 24.07 6.22
CA GLY A 208 18.06 24.00 7.59
C GLY A 208 17.04 24.35 8.68
N ASP A 209 15.83 24.79 8.34
CA ASP A 209 14.78 25.02 9.33
C ASP A 209 14.17 23.67 9.80
N SER A 210 13.78 23.61 11.07
CA SER A 210 13.09 22.46 11.67
C SER A 210 11.57 22.65 11.61
N THR A 211 10.82 21.55 11.45
CA THR A 211 9.35 21.59 11.39
C THR A 211 8.72 20.41 12.10
N SER A 212 7.52 20.60 12.67
CA SER A 212 6.75 19.53 13.29
C SER A 212 5.60 19.10 12.39
N LEU A 213 5.60 17.85 11.93
CA LEU A 213 4.54 17.27 11.12
C LEU A 213 3.45 16.71 12.03
N SER A 214 2.30 17.39 12.06
CA SER A 214 1.15 17.02 12.89
C SER A 214 -0.04 16.49 12.10
N PHE A 215 -0.64 15.40 12.60
CA PHE A 215 -1.84 14.76 12.06
C PHE A 215 -2.93 14.61 13.12
N GLU A 216 -4.18 14.81 12.71
CA GLU A 216 -5.39 14.61 13.49
C GLU A 216 -6.19 13.43 12.93
N ILE A 217 -6.78 12.64 13.84
CA ILE A 217 -7.59 11.48 13.49
C ILE A 217 -9.03 11.72 13.90
N SER A 218 -9.95 11.59 12.95
CA SER A 218 -11.39 11.63 13.22
C SER A 218 -11.95 10.21 13.23
N GLY A 219 -12.53 9.78 14.36
CA GLY A 219 -13.08 8.45 14.55
C GLY A 219 -12.37 7.68 15.66
N LEU A 220 -12.13 6.38 15.46
CA LEU A 220 -11.39 5.56 16.41
C LEU A 220 -9.89 5.89 16.36
N LEU A 221 -9.31 6.27 17.51
CA LEU A 221 -7.87 6.53 17.61
C LEU A 221 -7.08 5.21 17.62
N PRO A 222 -6.19 4.96 16.64
CA PRO A 222 -5.26 3.84 16.70
C PRO A 222 -4.17 4.08 17.77
N ASP A 223 -3.42 3.04 18.13
CA ASP A 223 -2.32 3.17 19.11
C ASP A 223 -1.08 3.88 18.51
N SER A 224 -0.87 3.69 17.20
CA SER A 224 0.22 4.30 16.45
C SER A 224 -0.15 4.44 14.97
N ILE A 225 0.47 5.42 14.31
CA ILE A 225 0.40 5.59 12.86
C ILE A 225 1.80 5.68 12.28
N PHE A 226 1.95 5.29 11.01
CA PHE A 226 3.20 5.38 10.29
C PHE A 226 3.21 6.65 9.43
N LEU A 227 4.32 7.38 9.49
CA LEU A 227 4.64 8.49 8.60
C LEU A 227 5.52 7.95 7.47
N GLU A 228 5.07 8.16 6.24
CA GLU A 228 5.80 7.85 5.03
C GLU A 228 6.37 9.16 4.47
N LEU A 229 7.69 9.27 4.42
CA LEU A 229 8.43 10.39 3.85
C LEU A 229 9.13 9.94 2.57
N ILE A 230 8.87 10.64 1.46
CA ILE A 230 9.45 10.37 0.15
C ILE A 230 10.24 11.62 -0.27
N PRO A 231 11.58 11.57 -0.27
CA PRO A 231 12.42 12.65 -0.80
C PRO A 231 12.11 12.95 -2.27
N GLY A 232 12.14 14.22 -2.68
CA GLY A 232 12.01 14.58 -4.09
C GLY A 232 13.19 14.15 -4.97
N THR A 233 14.36 13.92 -4.38
CA THR A 233 15.60 13.58 -5.09
C THR A 233 15.86 12.08 -5.22
N LYS A 234 15.23 11.25 -4.38
CA LYS A 234 15.43 9.80 -4.30
C LYS A 234 14.12 9.10 -3.98
N ASP A 235 13.84 7.99 -4.65
CA ASP A 235 12.65 7.15 -4.39
C ASP A 235 12.77 6.27 -3.13
N THR A 236 13.70 6.57 -2.23
CA THR A 236 13.85 5.84 -0.97
C THR A 236 12.79 6.29 0.02
N VAL A 237 11.85 5.40 0.35
CA VAL A 237 10.80 5.66 1.33
C VAL A 237 11.35 5.55 2.74
N LEU A 238 11.21 6.61 3.53
CA LEU A 238 11.52 6.62 4.96
C LEU A 238 10.22 6.39 5.74
N LEU A 239 10.20 5.35 6.57
CA LEU A 239 9.06 5.00 7.40
C LEU A 239 9.37 5.29 8.86
N LEU A 240 8.52 6.09 9.50
CA LEU A 240 8.66 6.50 10.89
C LEU A 240 7.37 6.18 11.64
N THR A 241 7.48 5.76 12.90
CA THR A 241 6.30 5.46 13.73
C THR A 241 6.00 6.65 14.64
N MET A 242 4.74 7.09 14.64
CA MET A 242 4.24 8.18 15.48
C MET A 242 3.25 7.63 16.51
N LYS A 243 3.34 8.14 17.74
CA LYS A 243 2.39 7.88 18.82
C LYS A 243 1.54 9.12 19.07
N PRO A 244 0.30 8.97 19.56
CA PRO A 244 -0.54 10.11 19.89
C PRO A 244 0.01 10.84 21.12
N ASN A 245 -0.04 12.17 21.09
CA ASN A 245 0.16 13.02 22.26
C ASN A 245 -1.09 12.95 23.18
N SER A 246 -1.02 13.58 24.36
CA SER A 246 -2.14 13.67 25.33
C SER A 246 -3.46 14.17 24.71
N ASN A 247 -3.37 14.92 23.62
CA ASN A 247 -4.52 15.53 22.92
C ASN A 247 -4.99 14.69 21.72
N GLY A 248 -4.47 13.48 21.51
CA GLY A 248 -4.81 12.63 20.36
C GLY A 248 -4.16 13.06 19.03
N ILE A 249 -3.23 14.02 19.05
CA ILE A 249 -2.51 14.51 17.87
C ILE A 249 -1.20 13.75 17.72
N TYR A 250 -0.90 13.30 16.51
CA TYR A 250 0.33 12.61 16.17
C TYR A 250 1.32 13.62 15.63
N THR A 251 2.44 13.81 16.32
CA THR A 251 3.44 14.82 15.96
C THR A 251 4.80 14.16 15.76
N HIS A 252 5.48 14.53 14.69
CA HIS A 252 6.88 14.17 14.47
C HIS A 252 7.72 15.42 14.19
N LEU A 253 8.81 15.60 14.94
CA LEU A 253 9.76 16.69 14.72
C LEU A 253 10.78 16.28 13.67
N MET A 254 10.82 17.02 12.56
CA MET A 254 11.89 16.95 11.57
C MET A 254 12.91 18.04 11.88
N GLU A 255 14.13 17.63 12.18
CA GLU A 255 15.26 18.53 12.40
C GLU A 255 15.99 18.79 11.08
N GLU A 256 16.34 20.06 10.84
CA GLU A 256 17.16 20.52 9.71
C GLU A 256 16.77 19.96 8.34
N VAL A 257 15.68 20.48 7.76
CA VAL A 257 15.19 20.01 6.46
C VAL A 257 15.92 20.74 5.32
N TYR A 258 16.65 19.99 4.47
CA TYR A 258 17.42 20.54 3.34
C TYR A 258 16.88 20.20 1.95
N GLN A 259 15.86 19.34 1.85
CA GLN A 259 15.32 18.89 0.56
C GLN A 259 13.80 18.80 0.61
N ASP A 260 13.19 18.79 -0.58
CA ASP A 260 11.75 18.62 -0.72
C ASP A 260 11.33 17.20 -0.31
N TYR A 261 10.18 17.11 0.37
CA TYR A 261 9.57 15.84 0.76
C TYR A 261 8.10 15.82 0.39
N ARG A 262 7.65 14.68 -0.15
CA ARG A 262 6.25 14.31 -0.14
C ARG A 262 5.99 13.42 1.07
N TYR A 263 4.96 13.73 1.84
CA TYR A 263 4.67 13.00 3.05
C TYR A 263 3.19 12.67 3.21
N LYS A 264 2.91 11.53 3.84
CA LYS A 264 1.56 11.08 4.20
C LYS A 264 1.62 10.18 5.42
N ALA A 265 0.53 10.13 6.16
CA ALA A 265 0.38 9.20 7.27
C ALA A 265 -0.52 8.03 6.86
N PHE A 266 -0.17 6.82 7.31
CA PHE A 266 -1.02 5.65 7.14
C PHE A 266 -1.04 4.76 8.38
N SER A 267 -2.13 4.02 8.53
CA SER A 267 -2.30 3.01 9.58
C SER A 267 -2.77 1.70 8.94
N PRO A 268 -1.99 0.60 9.05
CA PRO A 268 -2.38 -0.71 8.55
C PRO A 268 -3.46 -1.34 9.43
N ALA A 269 -4.18 -2.30 8.88
CA ALA A 269 -5.11 -3.14 9.65
C ALA A 269 -4.38 -3.99 10.69
N ASN A 270 -4.94 -4.06 11.89
CA ASN A 270 -4.40 -4.89 12.98
C ASN A 270 -4.68 -6.38 12.75
N HIS A 271 -5.76 -6.70 12.04
CA HIS A 271 -6.23 -8.06 11.89
C HIS A 271 -6.59 -8.40 10.44
N PHE A 272 -6.38 -9.67 10.06
CA PHE A 272 -6.65 -10.14 8.70
C PHE A 272 -8.14 -10.16 8.33
N TRP A 273 -9.03 -10.15 9.32
CA TRP A 273 -10.50 -10.14 9.13
C TRP A 273 -11.09 -8.73 9.03
N GLN A 274 -10.27 -7.69 9.07
CA GLN A 274 -10.72 -6.33 8.77
C GLN A 274 -10.81 -6.15 7.27
N ALA A 275 -11.96 -5.64 6.80
CA ALA A 275 -12.19 -5.42 5.36
C ALA A 275 -11.23 -4.37 4.76
N TRP A 276 -10.81 -3.39 5.55
CA TRP A 276 -9.89 -2.34 5.13
C TRP A 276 -8.45 -2.82 5.36
N LYS A 277 -7.55 -2.58 4.40
CA LYS A 277 -6.13 -2.97 4.52
C LYS A 277 -5.26 -1.90 5.16
N LYS A 278 -5.50 -0.63 4.77
CA LYS A 278 -4.81 0.54 5.29
C LYS A 278 -5.69 1.77 5.19
N VAL A 279 -5.64 2.63 6.21
CA VAL A 279 -6.17 3.99 6.17
C VAL A 279 -5.01 4.92 5.86
N VAL A 280 -5.18 5.83 4.89
CA VAL A 280 -4.13 6.73 4.40
C VAL A 280 -4.66 8.16 4.39
N SER A 281 -3.82 9.13 4.76
CA SER A 281 -4.10 10.56 4.61
C SER A 281 -3.95 11.02 3.16
N PRO A 282 -4.41 12.24 2.83
CA PRO A 282 -3.96 12.92 1.61
C PRO A 282 -2.43 13.07 1.57
N ASP A 283 -1.90 13.24 0.37
CA ASP A 283 -0.49 13.58 0.16
C ASP A 283 -0.26 15.06 0.46
N TYR A 284 0.79 15.35 1.24
CA TYR A 284 1.23 16.69 1.57
C TYR A 284 2.68 16.92 1.13
N TYR A 285 3.06 18.19 0.98
CA TYR A 285 4.36 18.58 0.43
C TYR A 285 5.10 19.54 1.36
N ILE A 286 6.38 19.23 1.59
CA ILE A 286 7.36 20.12 2.19
C ILE A 286 8.20 20.64 1.05
N SER A 287 8.15 21.95 0.81
CA SER A 287 8.98 22.62 -0.19
C SER A 287 10.07 23.40 0.51
N VAL A 288 11.33 23.10 0.23
CA VAL A 288 12.49 23.70 0.86
C VAL A 288 13.18 24.65 -0.10
N THR A 289 13.41 25.87 0.35
CA THR A 289 14.20 26.86 -0.38
C THR A 289 15.52 27.09 0.33
N ASP A 290 16.63 26.70 -0.28
CA ASP A 290 17.96 26.96 0.32
C ASP A 290 18.23 28.45 0.50
N ARG A 291 19.06 28.75 1.49
CA ARG A 291 19.56 30.09 1.77
C ARG A 291 20.76 30.40 0.85
N PRO A 292 21.06 31.68 0.58
CA PRO A 292 22.29 32.04 -0.11
C PRO A 292 23.50 31.70 0.77
N ILE A 293 24.44 30.92 0.23
CA ILE A 293 25.70 30.53 0.88
C ILE A 293 26.85 31.05 0.03
N MET A 294 27.97 31.39 0.69
CA MET A 294 29.23 31.76 0.02
C MET A 294 29.96 30.48 -0.41
N GLU A 295 30.02 30.23 -1.73
CA GLU A 295 30.77 29.09 -2.31
C GLU A 295 32.26 29.41 -2.41
N GLU A 296 32.59 30.61 -2.89
CA GLU A 296 33.96 31.09 -3.03
C GLU A 296 34.08 32.45 -2.36
N PHE A 297 35.16 32.65 -1.62
CA PHE A 297 35.42 33.87 -0.87
C PHE A 297 36.91 34.18 -0.89
N SER A 298 37.24 35.43 -1.21
CA SER A 298 38.61 35.95 -1.16
C SER A 298 38.65 37.37 -0.66
N ILE A 299 39.58 37.64 0.26
CA ILE A 299 39.90 38.96 0.78
C ILE A 299 41.29 39.32 0.27
N THR A 300 41.41 40.46 -0.40
CA THR A 300 42.69 41.03 -0.83
C THR A 300 42.95 42.28 -0.02
N VAL A 301 43.99 42.27 0.81
CA VAL A 301 44.46 43.45 1.55
C VAL A 301 45.60 44.07 0.76
N ILE A 302 45.40 45.30 0.30
CA ILE A 302 46.38 46.09 -0.46
C ILE A 302 46.98 47.12 0.51
N PRO A 303 48.24 46.95 0.94
CA PRO A 303 48.92 47.91 1.80
C PRO A 303 49.02 49.30 1.16
N PRO A 304 49.16 50.37 1.96
CA PRO A 304 49.37 51.70 1.43
C PRO A 304 50.72 51.81 0.69
N ASP A 305 50.78 52.65 -0.34
CA ASP A 305 51.91 52.74 -1.27
C ASP A 305 53.27 52.96 -0.57
N TYR A 306 53.28 53.70 0.54
CA TYR A 306 54.50 53.99 1.31
C TYR A 306 55.16 52.74 1.90
N SER A 307 54.40 51.66 2.11
CA SER A 307 54.93 50.43 2.73
C SER A 307 55.75 49.59 1.76
N GLY A 308 55.55 49.73 0.45
CA GLY A 308 56.18 48.89 -0.57
C GLY A 308 55.86 47.38 -0.46
N LEU A 309 54.89 47.01 0.37
CA LEU A 309 54.53 45.61 0.63
C LEU A 309 53.61 45.06 -0.47
N PRO A 310 53.74 43.77 -0.86
CA PRO A 310 52.83 43.15 -1.81
C PRO A 310 51.43 42.99 -1.21
N ALA A 311 50.41 43.01 -2.07
CA ALA A 311 49.04 42.72 -1.67
C ALA A 311 48.91 41.29 -1.12
N ASN A 312 48.24 41.14 0.02
CA ASN A 312 48.01 39.86 0.67
C ASN A 312 46.63 39.33 0.27
N ILE A 313 46.59 38.16 -0.39
CA ILE A 313 45.34 37.51 -0.80
C ILE A 313 45.08 36.33 0.14
N GLN A 314 44.02 36.44 0.92
CA GLN A 314 43.51 35.36 1.75
C GLN A 314 42.32 34.71 1.03
N LYS A 315 42.46 33.41 0.73
CA LYS A 315 41.38 32.60 0.14
C LYS A 315 40.79 31.69 1.21
N GLY A 316 39.47 31.58 1.23
CA GLY A 316 38.74 30.72 2.18
C GLY A 316 38.36 31.42 3.48
N ASN A 317 37.85 30.65 4.43
CA ASN A 317 37.22 31.15 5.66
C ASN A 317 38.23 31.38 6.80
N GLN A 318 39.34 32.05 6.53
CA GLN A 318 40.26 32.47 7.60
C GLN A 318 39.62 33.61 8.39
N ALA A 319 39.39 33.39 9.69
CA ALA A 319 38.66 34.33 10.52
C ALA A 319 39.45 35.60 10.82
N ASP A 320 40.79 35.59 10.72
CA ASP A 320 41.63 36.74 11.07
C ASP A 320 42.30 37.39 9.84
N VAL A 321 41.98 38.66 9.62
CA VAL A 321 42.55 39.48 8.54
C VAL A 321 43.45 40.54 9.17
N LYS A 322 44.72 40.58 8.73
CA LYS A 322 45.73 41.52 9.26
C LYS A 322 46.22 42.46 8.17
N GLY A 323 46.38 43.73 8.51
CA GLY A 323 46.86 44.75 7.57
C GLY A 323 47.30 46.04 8.25
N LEU A 324 48.11 46.85 7.55
CA LEU A 324 48.50 48.18 8.04
C LEU A 324 47.30 49.12 8.02
N LYS A 325 47.30 50.11 8.92
CA LYS A 325 46.29 51.17 8.90
C LYS A 325 46.35 51.92 7.55
N GLY A 326 45.18 52.17 6.95
CA GLY A 326 45.07 52.79 5.63
C GLY A 326 45.17 51.81 4.45
N SER A 327 45.32 50.51 4.71
CA SER A 327 45.26 49.49 3.64
C SER A 327 43.87 49.44 2.99
N THR A 328 43.81 49.21 1.68
CA THR A 328 42.53 49.00 0.99
C THR A 328 42.18 47.51 1.02
N VAL A 329 41.03 47.17 1.59
CA VAL A 329 40.53 45.79 1.62
C VAL A 329 39.54 45.62 0.47
N ARG A 330 39.80 44.67 -0.43
CA ARG A 330 38.88 44.25 -1.48
C ARG A 330 38.35 42.86 -1.16
N ILE A 331 37.03 42.71 -1.22
CA ILE A 331 36.33 41.46 -0.99
C ILE A 331 35.66 41.04 -2.29
N ASP A 332 35.95 39.83 -2.72
CA ASP A 332 35.36 39.19 -3.88
C ASP A 332 34.73 37.86 -3.43
N LEU A 333 33.43 37.68 -3.68
CA LEU A 333 32.70 36.46 -3.31
C LEU A 333 31.76 35.97 -4.41
N LYS A 334 31.48 34.67 -4.37
CA LYS A 334 30.52 33.98 -5.24
C LYS A 334 29.55 33.17 -4.39
N SER A 335 28.26 33.31 -4.66
CA SER A 335 27.19 32.59 -4.00
C SER A 335 26.65 31.44 -4.85
N ASN A 336 26.09 30.42 -4.20
CA ASN A 336 25.36 29.32 -4.85
C ASN A 336 24.14 29.83 -5.65
N ARG A 337 23.57 30.97 -5.24
CA ARG A 337 22.34 31.56 -5.78
C ARG A 337 22.55 32.98 -6.29
N PRO A 338 21.71 33.47 -7.22
CA PRO A 338 21.75 34.85 -7.65
C PRO A 338 21.40 35.76 -6.48
N LEU A 339 22.17 36.82 -6.29
CA LEU A 339 21.99 37.78 -5.21
C LEU A 339 21.26 39.02 -5.73
N ASN A 340 20.46 39.63 -4.87
CA ASN A 340 19.80 40.92 -5.11
C ASN A 340 20.54 42.03 -4.37
N LYS A 341 20.82 41.81 -3.08
CA LYS A 341 21.50 42.75 -2.20
C LYS A 341 22.56 42.05 -1.35
N GLY A 342 23.53 42.82 -0.91
CA GLY A 342 24.63 42.32 -0.10
C GLY A 342 25.31 43.47 0.62
N PHE A 343 25.63 43.27 1.89
CA PHE A 343 26.20 44.28 2.76
C PHE A 343 27.39 43.70 3.52
N LEU A 344 28.46 44.48 3.60
CA LEU A 344 29.57 44.27 4.52
C LEU A 344 29.24 45.06 5.79
N LYS A 345 28.97 44.35 6.88
CA LYS A 345 28.67 44.96 8.17
C LYS A 345 29.95 44.98 9.02
N LEU A 346 30.55 46.16 9.16
CA LEU A 346 31.68 46.41 10.05
C LEU A 346 31.13 46.98 11.37
N ASP A 347 30.95 46.12 12.36
CA ASP A 347 30.27 46.44 13.62
C ASP A 347 28.88 47.08 13.41
N ASN A 348 28.80 48.42 13.37
CA ASN A 348 27.57 49.20 13.16
C ASN A 348 27.47 49.88 11.78
N GLU A 349 28.50 49.82 10.94
CA GLU A 349 28.51 50.42 9.60
C GLU A 349 28.19 49.36 8.53
N GLU A 350 27.30 49.71 7.60
CA GLU A 350 26.89 48.82 6.51
C GLU A 350 27.35 49.39 5.17
N ILE A 351 28.23 48.64 4.49
CA ILE A 351 28.81 49.03 3.21
C ILE A 351 28.18 48.14 2.12
N PRO A 352 27.48 48.70 1.12
CA PRO A 352 26.83 47.89 0.09
C PRO A 352 27.86 47.23 -0.84
N LEU A 353 27.58 45.99 -1.22
CA LEU A 353 28.33 45.24 -2.23
C LEU A 353 27.78 45.52 -3.63
N THR A 354 28.66 45.56 -4.62
CA THR A 354 28.29 45.55 -6.04
C THR A 354 28.02 44.12 -6.49
N ILE A 355 26.79 43.82 -6.87
CA ILE A 355 26.35 42.47 -7.23
C ILE A 355 26.15 42.34 -8.74
N ARG A 356 26.59 41.19 -9.27
CA ARG A 356 26.36 40.77 -10.65
C ARG A 356 25.98 39.28 -10.68
N GLY A 357 24.69 39.00 -10.67
CA GLY A 357 24.16 37.64 -10.65
C GLY A 357 24.60 36.90 -9.38
N LYS A 358 25.44 35.89 -9.52
CA LYS A 358 25.96 35.10 -8.39
C LYS A 358 27.22 35.68 -7.72
N ARG A 359 27.81 36.75 -8.28
CA ARG A 359 29.06 37.35 -7.77
C ARG A 359 28.78 38.66 -7.07
N ALA A 360 29.48 38.92 -5.96
CA ALA A 360 29.45 40.20 -5.27
C ALA A 360 30.87 40.66 -4.98
N ALA A 361 31.12 41.96 -5.13
CA ALA A 361 32.41 42.58 -4.86
C ALA A 361 32.23 43.89 -4.10
N GLY A 362 33.15 44.18 -3.21
CA GLY A 362 33.15 45.44 -2.47
C GLY A 362 34.52 45.73 -1.88
N GLY A 363 34.66 46.91 -1.28
CA GLY A 363 35.88 47.27 -0.60
C GLY A 363 35.69 48.43 0.35
N PHE A 364 36.63 48.53 1.29
CA PHE A 364 36.66 49.59 2.29
C PHE A 364 38.11 49.86 2.72
N ILE A 365 38.33 50.98 3.38
CA ILE A 365 39.65 51.38 3.89
C ILE A 365 39.80 50.88 5.33
N PHE A 366 40.93 50.26 5.61
CA PHE A 366 41.20 49.64 6.90
C PHE A 366 41.69 50.64 7.94
N ASN A 367 40.77 51.18 8.75
CA ASN A 367 41.05 52.29 9.67
C ASN A 367 41.04 51.94 11.15
N ARG A 368 40.26 50.93 11.54
CA ARG A 368 40.14 50.42 12.91
C ARG A 368 40.02 48.90 12.93
N ASP A 369 40.34 48.30 14.07
CA ASP A 369 39.95 46.93 14.36
C ASP A 369 38.42 46.84 14.38
N ALA A 370 37.87 45.83 13.70
CA ALA A 370 36.42 45.68 13.56
C ALA A 370 36.05 44.21 13.31
N LEU A 371 34.82 43.87 13.67
CA LEU A 371 34.22 42.59 13.32
C LEU A 371 33.42 42.73 12.03
N LEU A 372 33.90 42.09 10.97
CA LEU A 372 33.22 42.06 9.67
C LEU A 372 32.25 40.88 9.61
N LYS A 373 30.98 41.16 9.31
CA LYS A 373 29.95 40.17 8.97
C LYS A 373 29.43 40.45 7.57
N ILE A 374 29.29 39.40 6.76
CA ILE A 374 28.79 39.52 5.39
C ILE A 374 27.33 39.07 5.38
N GLN A 375 26.43 39.98 5.02
CA GLN A 375 25.00 39.71 4.85
C GLN A 375 24.68 39.68 3.37
N LEU A 376 24.10 38.57 2.90
CA LEU A 376 23.69 38.36 1.51
C LEU A 376 22.20 38.14 1.45
N GLU A 377 21.54 38.68 0.43
CA GLU A 377 20.11 38.58 0.19
C GLU A 377 19.85 38.11 -1.26
N ASP A 378 19.08 37.03 -1.43
CA ASP A 378 18.63 36.54 -2.73
C ASP A 378 17.52 37.45 -3.32
N ASN A 379 17.20 37.29 -4.61
CA ASN A 379 16.07 37.90 -5.32
C ASN A 379 14.71 37.70 -4.64
N ARG A 380 14.59 36.69 -3.79
CA ARG A 380 13.38 36.40 -3.00
C ARG A 380 13.36 37.05 -1.61
N GLY A 381 14.37 37.86 -1.26
CA GLY A 381 14.48 38.51 0.04
C GLY A 381 15.00 37.61 1.17
N ILE A 382 15.53 36.42 0.84
CA ILE A 382 16.04 35.45 1.82
C ILE A 382 17.50 35.76 2.13
N THR A 383 17.84 35.87 3.42
CA THR A 383 19.20 36.14 3.89
C THR A 383 19.97 34.89 4.28
N ASN A 384 21.30 34.99 4.27
CA ASN A 384 22.17 33.94 4.80
C ASN A 384 22.00 33.80 6.32
N GLN A 385 22.01 32.56 6.82
CA GLN A 385 21.92 32.26 8.24
C GLN A 385 23.31 32.22 8.86
N ASN A 386 23.46 32.79 10.06
CA ASN A 386 24.68 32.77 10.87
C ASN A 386 25.95 33.20 10.08
N PRO A 387 26.06 34.48 9.68
CA PRO A 387 27.21 34.97 8.92
C PRO A 387 28.51 34.75 9.71
N ILE A 388 29.53 34.22 9.03
CA ILE A 388 30.86 33.98 9.60
C ILE A 388 31.47 35.33 10.01
N PRO A 389 31.87 35.52 11.28
CA PRO A 389 32.55 36.73 11.72
C PRO A 389 34.03 36.70 11.30
N PHE A 390 34.50 37.77 10.67
CA PHE A 390 35.91 38.00 10.35
C PHE A 390 36.47 39.09 11.25
N HIS A 391 37.51 38.78 12.02
CA HIS A 391 38.25 39.71 12.85
C HIS A 391 39.27 40.46 12.01
N LEU A 392 39.05 41.77 11.86
CA LEU A 392 40.01 42.64 11.22
C LEU A 392 40.94 43.22 12.29
N GLN A 393 42.24 42.96 12.20
CA GLN A 393 43.27 43.44 13.14
C GLN A 393 44.31 44.33 12.45
N ILE A 394 44.49 45.54 12.94
CA ILE A 394 45.48 46.48 12.47
C ILE A 394 46.85 46.08 13.00
N LEU A 395 47.80 45.96 12.07
CA LEU A 395 49.21 45.92 12.40
C LEU A 395 49.66 47.36 12.69
N PRO A 396 50.16 47.64 13.92
CA PRO A 396 50.65 48.97 14.24
C PRO A 396 51.84 49.30 13.34
N ASP A 397 51.77 50.46 12.71
CA ASP A 397 52.93 51.02 12.01
C ASP A 397 53.91 51.51 13.07
N LEU A 398 55.13 51.00 13.03
CA LEU A 398 56.18 51.43 13.96
C LEU A 398 56.78 52.71 13.42
N ASN A 399 57.02 53.68 14.30
CA ASN A 399 57.72 54.90 13.91
C ASN A 399 59.10 54.53 13.31
N PRO A 400 59.55 55.25 12.26
CA PRO A 400 60.88 55.02 11.71
C PRO A 400 61.93 55.22 12.80
N ASP A 401 62.74 54.20 13.06
CA ASP A 401 63.91 54.28 13.93
C ASP A 401 65.10 54.67 13.06
N MET A 402 65.58 55.89 13.20
CA MET A 402 66.78 56.35 12.50
C MET A 402 67.98 56.11 13.39
N ARG A 403 68.88 55.22 12.98
CA ARG A 403 70.13 54.99 13.70
C ARG A 403 71.28 55.62 12.94
N VAL A 404 71.98 56.52 13.64
CA VAL A 404 73.26 57.05 13.17
C VAL A 404 74.30 55.95 13.34
N ILE A 405 74.74 55.36 12.23
CA ILE A 405 75.81 54.35 12.21
C ILE A 405 77.17 55.05 12.29
N GLN A 406 77.29 56.20 11.63
CA GLN A 406 78.49 57.05 11.64
C GLN A 406 78.11 58.53 11.73
N PRO A 407 78.89 59.33 12.47
CA PRO A 407 80.10 58.95 13.21
C PRO A 407 79.79 58.26 14.55
N ALA A 408 80.82 57.73 15.22
CA ALA A 408 80.71 57.30 16.62
C ALA A 408 80.32 58.50 17.52
N PRO A 409 79.76 58.27 18.73
CA PRO A 409 79.29 59.35 19.62
C PRO A 409 80.36 60.40 19.95
N ILE A 410 81.64 60.02 19.84
CA ILE A 410 82.78 60.90 19.94
C ILE A 410 83.61 60.69 18.67
N VAL A 411 83.83 61.77 17.92
CA VAL A 411 84.69 61.77 16.73
C VAL A 411 85.61 62.99 16.80
N GLU A 412 86.89 62.79 16.47
CA GLU A 412 87.83 63.89 16.32
C GLU A 412 87.59 64.56 14.96
N LEU A 413 87.46 65.89 14.96
CA LEU A 413 87.24 66.68 13.75
C LEU A 413 88.55 66.85 12.98
N GLY A 414 88.54 66.45 11.71
CA GLY A 414 89.61 66.75 10.76
C GLY A 414 89.69 68.24 10.42
N THR A 415 90.75 68.64 9.72
CA THR A 415 91.02 70.06 9.36
C THR A 415 89.97 70.65 8.41
N ASP A 416 89.19 69.80 7.74
CA ASP A 416 88.09 70.12 6.83
C ASP A 416 86.74 70.31 7.54
N GLN A 417 86.64 69.99 8.84
CA GLN A 417 85.42 70.14 9.67
C GLN A 417 84.16 69.45 9.12
N LEU A 418 84.30 68.47 8.22
CA LEU A 418 83.18 67.73 7.65
C LEU A 418 83.00 66.40 8.38
N ILE A 419 81.75 66.10 8.75
CA ILE A 419 81.38 64.82 9.38
C ILE A 419 80.50 64.04 8.41
N PRO A 420 80.98 62.91 7.86
CA PRO A 420 80.12 62.05 7.04
C PRO A 420 79.07 61.38 7.94
N ILE A 421 77.80 61.60 7.60
CA ILE A 421 76.68 60.99 8.32
C ILE A 421 76.18 59.79 7.51
N HIS A 422 76.20 58.61 8.12
CA HIS A 422 75.57 57.42 7.57
C HIS A 422 74.37 57.05 8.44
N LEU A 423 73.17 57.20 7.86
CA LEU A 423 71.89 56.85 8.49
C LEU A 423 71.41 55.50 7.99
N LYS A 424 70.80 54.71 8.88
CA LYS A 424 70.05 53.50 8.54
C LYS A 424 68.68 53.51 9.19
#